data_AF-X0Z6Z4-F1
#
_entry.id   AF-X0Z6Z4-F1
#
_cell.length_a   1.000
_cell.length_b   1.000
_cell.length_c   1.000
_cell.angle_alpha   90.00
_cell.angle_beta   90.00
_cell.angle_gamma   90.00
#
_symmetry.space_group_name_H-M   'P 1'
#
loop_
_entity.id
_entity.type
_entity.pdbx_description
1 polymer ?
#
loop_
_entity_poly.entity_id
_entity_poly.type
_entity_poly.pdbx_seq_one_letter_code
_entity_poly.pdbx_strand_id
1 'polypeptide(L)'
;MEDTLLKTAYSPIVKDLRDATAAIFDAKGQTIAQAIANPLHLGTLILSVPIVLRDFPIAEAQEGDAYIHNDPFDGGTHLPDITMVEPVIYQGEVVALTTSMVHHSDTGGITPGVSTRATSIYQEGLCLPAVKFYDAGKPVKVVHDIIGKNVRMPEQVLGDLEAQVATGRVGRTRLLEVFDEYGKEIVLAAMEQLLEHSEALTRAELEKIPDGTYSFVDYMDNDGVDLEQRIKIQVAVTIKGSDVIADFSGSSPQTRGPMNCSPATMFSCMTYTLKVITGGADIPTNDG
;
A
#
# COMPACT_ATOMS: atom_id res chain seq x y z
N MET A 1 -5.46 -5.64 -14.05
CA MET A 1 -4.17 -5.10 -13.60
C MET A 1 -3.46 -6.13 -12.73
N GLU A 2 -3.99 -6.48 -11.56
CA GLU A 2 -3.38 -7.49 -10.66
C GLU A 2 -3.09 -8.84 -11.33
N ASP A 3 -3.98 -9.36 -12.17
CA ASP A 3 -3.72 -10.62 -12.89
C ASP A 3 -2.46 -10.57 -13.78
N THR A 4 -2.11 -9.40 -14.31
CA THR A 4 -0.82 -9.20 -15.01
C THR A 4 0.33 -9.39 -14.03
N LEU A 5 0.28 -8.72 -12.87
CA LEU A 5 1.29 -8.81 -11.81
C LEU A 5 1.56 -10.25 -11.40
N LEU A 6 0.50 -10.99 -11.06
CA LEU A 6 0.60 -12.38 -10.61
C LEU A 6 1.18 -13.32 -11.69
N LYS A 7 0.93 -13.03 -12.97
CA LYS A 7 1.40 -13.87 -14.09
C LYS A 7 2.82 -13.53 -14.54
N THR A 8 3.25 -12.28 -14.38
CA THR A 8 4.57 -11.81 -14.84
C THR A 8 5.61 -11.74 -13.73
N ALA A 9 5.20 -11.90 -12.46
CA ALA A 9 6.12 -11.96 -11.33
C ALA A 9 7.07 -13.17 -11.39
N TYR A 10 8.23 -12.97 -10.78
CA TYR A 10 9.37 -13.88 -10.77
C TYR A 10 9.42 -14.67 -9.46
N SER A 11 9.01 -14.07 -8.34
CA SER A 11 9.02 -14.75 -7.05
C SER A 11 7.77 -15.61 -6.82
N PRO A 12 7.92 -16.75 -6.09
CA PRO A 12 6.76 -17.55 -5.66
C PRO A 12 5.89 -16.82 -4.64
N ILE A 13 6.42 -15.79 -3.95
CA ILE A 13 5.65 -14.97 -3.01
C ILE A 13 4.50 -14.28 -3.75
N VAL A 14 4.78 -13.70 -4.91
CA VAL A 14 3.73 -13.07 -5.72
C VAL A 14 2.96 -14.12 -6.52
N LYS A 15 3.67 -15.02 -7.20
CA LYS A 15 3.04 -15.93 -8.17
C LYS A 15 2.14 -16.99 -7.53
N ASP A 16 2.60 -17.57 -6.42
CA ASP A 16 1.93 -18.69 -5.76
C ASP A 16 1.19 -18.25 -4.49
N LEU A 17 1.81 -17.40 -3.66
CA LEU A 17 1.19 -16.91 -2.41
C LEU A 17 0.29 -15.69 -2.62
N ARG A 18 0.40 -15.01 -3.78
CA ARG A 18 -0.41 -13.83 -4.15
C ARG A 18 -0.28 -12.68 -3.17
N ASP A 19 0.91 -12.50 -2.61
CA ASP A 19 1.20 -11.38 -1.71
C ASP A 19 1.55 -10.10 -2.49
N ALA A 20 0.54 -9.59 -3.17
CA ALA A 20 0.61 -8.40 -4.01
C ALA A 20 -0.76 -7.75 -4.12
N THR A 21 -0.79 -6.50 -4.57
CA THR A 21 -2.02 -5.75 -4.82
C THR A 21 -1.79 -4.77 -5.95
N ALA A 22 -2.85 -4.48 -6.70
CA ALA A 22 -2.88 -3.40 -7.66
C ALA A 22 -4.11 -2.51 -7.44
N ALA A 23 -3.95 -1.20 -7.59
CA ALA A 23 -5.01 -0.23 -7.39
C ALA A 23 -4.92 0.96 -8.36
N ILE A 24 -6.05 1.62 -8.57
CA ILE A 24 -6.19 2.84 -9.34
C ILE A 24 -6.49 3.96 -8.36
N PHE A 25 -5.77 5.06 -8.52
CA PHE A 25 -5.94 6.28 -7.76
C PHE A 25 -6.36 7.41 -8.69
N ASP A 26 -7.11 8.38 -8.19
CA ASP A 26 -7.33 9.63 -8.90
C ASP A 26 -6.08 10.52 -8.86
N ALA A 27 -6.15 11.67 -9.53
CA ALA A 27 -5.05 12.65 -9.53
C ALA A 27 -4.80 13.31 -8.15
N LYS A 28 -5.75 13.23 -7.21
CA LYS A 28 -5.61 13.76 -5.85
C LYS A 28 -4.93 12.76 -4.90
N GLY A 29 -4.72 11.53 -5.33
CA GLY A 29 -4.15 10.46 -4.50
C GLY A 29 -5.19 9.71 -3.68
N GLN A 30 -6.47 9.75 -4.07
CA GLN A 30 -7.53 8.95 -3.47
C GLN A 30 -7.67 7.62 -4.22
N THR A 31 -7.74 6.50 -3.49
CA THR A 31 -7.95 5.18 -4.10
C THR A 31 -9.34 5.13 -4.73
N ILE A 32 -9.45 4.86 -6.03
CA ILE A 32 -10.73 4.73 -6.74
C ILE A 32 -11.19 3.27 -6.83
N ALA A 33 -10.25 2.37 -7.06
CA ALA A 33 -10.54 0.95 -7.13
C ALA A 33 -9.30 0.14 -6.78
N GLN A 34 -9.45 -0.79 -5.85
CA GLN A 34 -8.39 -1.70 -5.45
C GLN A 34 -8.82 -3.15 -5.65
N ALA A 35 -7.91 -3.97 -6.17
CA ALA A 35 -8.13 -5.41 -6.27
C ALA A 35 -8.28 -6.04 -4.88
N ILE A 36 -9.21 -6.98 -4.74
CA ILE A 36 -9.42 -7.71 -3.49
C ILE A 36 -8.29 -8.74 -3.34
N ALA A 37 -7.27 -8.37 -2.57
CA ALA A 37 -6.11 -9.20 -2.31
C ALA A 37 -5.77 -9.22 -0.81
N ASN A 38 -4.51 -9.01 -0.43
CA ASN A 38 -4.06 -9.07 0.97
C ASN A 38 -4.78 -7.98 1.82
N PRO A 39 -5.43 -8.35 2.95
CA PRO A 39 -6.04 -7.42 3.89
C PRO A 39 -5.16 -6.24 4.30
N LEU A 40 -3.85 -6.48 4.45
CA LEU A 40 -2.92 -5.43 4.87
C LEU A 40 -2.66 -4.41 3.75
N HIS A 41 -2.86 -4.75 2.49
CA HIS A 41 -2.70 -3.78 1.40
C HIS A 41 -3.91 -2.84 1.27
N LEU A 42 -5.03 -3.13 1.95
CA LEU A 42 -6.30 -2.41 1.79
C LEU A 42 -6.23 -0.92 2.15
N GLY A 43 -5.43 -0.57 3.15
CA GLY A 43 -5.26 0.81 3.61
C GLY A 43 -3.86 1.36 3.48
N THR A 44 -2.86 0.54 3.12
CA THR A 44 -1.46 1.01 3.11
C THR A 44 -1.16 1.86 1.90
N LEU A 45 -1.71 1.51 0.74
CA LEU A 45 -1.55 2.29 -0.48
C LEU A 45 -2.14 3.71 -0.34
N ILE A 46 -3.22 3.87 0.44
CA ILE A 46 -3.82 5.18 0.78
C ILE A 46 -2.79 6.11 1.42
N LEU A 47 -1.87 5.57 2.22
CA LEU A 47 -0.85 6.35 2.92
C LEU A 47 0.48 6.40 2.16
N SER A 48 0.81 5.40 1.35
CA SER A 48 2.05 5.38 0.56
C SER A 48 1.99 6.30 -0.68
N VAL A 49 0.85 6.39 -1.36
CA VAL A 49 0.74 7.19 -2.60
C VAL A 49 0.95 8.69 -2.35
N PRO A 50 0.34 9.31 -1.30
CA PRO A 50 0.61 10.72 -0.98
C PRO A 50 2.08 11.04 -0.72
N ILE A 51 2.87 10.09 -0.22
CA ILE A 51 4.31 10.26 0.04
C ILE A 51 5.09 10.35 -1.28
N VAL A 52 4.74 9.50 -2.24
CA VAL A 52 5.29 9.59 -3.60
C VAL A 52 4.90 10.92 -4.25
N LEU A 53 3.65 11.35 -4.13
CA LEU A 53 3.17 12.61 -4.71
C LEU A 53 3.75 13.86 -4.05
N ARG A 54 4.12 13.77 -2.77
CA ARG A 54 4.84 14.84 -2.05
C ARG A 54 6.19 15.12 -2.71
N ASP A 55 6.94 14.07 -3.02
CA ASP A 55 8.31 14.17 -3.53
C ASP A 55 8.37 14.24 -5.07
N PHE A 56 7.34 13.71 -5.75
CA PHE A 56 7.14 13.76 -7.20
C PHE A 56 5.74 14.30 -7.52
N PRO A 57 5.56 15.63 -7.53
CA PRO A 57 4.26 16.24 -7.79
C PRO A 57 3.70 15.85 -9.17
N ILE A 58 2.40 15.59 -9.24
CA ILE A 58 1.70 15.20 -10.48
C ILE A 58 1.93 16.17 -11.64
N ALA A 59 2.15 17.46 -11.35
CA ALA A 59 2.36 18.51 -12.35
C ALA A 59 3.70 18.35 -13.10
N GLU A 60 4.65 17.63 -12.51
CA GLU A 60 5.99 17.38 -13.06
C GLU A 60 6.11 15.97 -13.67
N ALA A 61 5.08 15.14 -13.49
CA ALA A 61 5.08 13.76 -13.91
C ALA A 61 5.09 13.63 -15.44
N GLN A 62 5.88 12.70 -15.96
CA GLN A 62 5.97 12.43 -17.39
C GLN A 62 5.43 11.04 -17.73
N GLU A 63 4.99 10.87 -18.97
CA GLU A 63 4.51 9.58 -19.43
C GLU A 63 5.63 8.54 -19.35
N GLY A 64 5.36 7.42 -18.66
CA GLY A 64 6.32 6.34 -18.47
C GLY A 64 7.28 6.56 -17.29
N ASP A 65 7.09 7.60 -16.49
CA ASP A 65 7.67 7.65 -15.16
C ASP A 65 7.12 6.51 -14.29
N ALA A 66 7.95 5.96 -13.41
CA ALA A 66 7.52 5.06 -12.35
C ALA A 66 8.32 5.38 -11.09
N TYR A 67 7.64 5.44 -9.95
CA TYR A 67 8.23 5.77 -8.66
C TYR A 67 8.05 4.62 -7.69
N ILE A 68 9.04 4.39 -6.83
CA ILE A 68 9.00 3.34 -5.80
C ILE A 68 9.24 3.90 -4.41
N HIS A 69 8.66 3.24 -3.40
CA HIS A 69 8.74 3.63 -1.99
C HIS A 69 8.47 2.42 -1.06
N ASN A 70 9.20 2.30 0.06
CA ASN A 70 8.91 1.29 1.10
C ASN A 70 9.25 1.75 2.53
N ASP A 71 9.52 3.04 2.78
CA ASP A 71 9.96 3.50 4.10
C ASP A 71 8.82 3.38 5.12
N PRO A 72 8.93 2.52 6.14
CA PRO A 72 7.86 2.32 7.13
C PRO A 72 7.69 3.51 8.08
N PHE A 73 8.68 4.41 8.16
CA PHE A 73 8.57 5.65 8.92
C PHE A 73 7.87 6.77 8.13
N ASP A 74 7.66 6.57 6.83
CA ASP A 74 7.05 7.55 5.93
C ASP A 74 5.99 6.89 5.02
N GLY A 75 5.01 6.23 5.62
CA GLY A 75 3.82 5.72 4.91
C GLY A 75 3.90 4.29 4.37
N GLY A 76 5.04 3.61 4.51
CA GLY A 76 5.21 2.19 4.20
C GLY A 76 4.78 1.24 5.34
N THR A 77 4.71 -0.06 5.05
CA THR A 77 4.37 -1.11 6.04
C THR A 77 5.61 -1.66 6.72
N HIS A 78 6.44 -2.33 5.93
CA HIS A 78 7.73 -2.93 6.26
C HIS A 78 8.57 -2.97 4.98
N LEU A 79 9.87 -3.21 5.11
CA LEU A 79 10.78 -3.08 3.96
C LEU A 79 10.45 -4.01 2.77
N PRO A 80 10.01 -5.27 2.96
CA PRO A 80 9.66 -6.13 1.83
C PRO A 80 8.55 -5.59 0.93
N ASP A 81 7.62 -4.80 1.44
CA ASP A 81 6.52 -4.27 0.63
C ASP A 81 6.96 -3.02 -0.11
N ILE A 82 7.23 -3.15 -1.41
CA ILE A 82 7.60 -2.00 -2.25
C ILE A 82 6.38 -1.54 -3.03
N THR A 83 5.96 -0.30 -2.75
CA THR A 83 4.94 0.40 -3.52
C THR A 83 5.53 0.93 -4.82
N MET A 84 4.82 0.78 -5.92
CA MET A 84 5.08 1.37 -7.23
C MET A 84 3.92 2.29 -7.61
N VAL A 85 4.22 3.49 -8.11
CA VAL A 85 3.23 4.47 -8.59
C VAL A 85 3.62 4.92 -9.99
N GLU A 86 2.69 4.87 -10.93
CA GLU A 86 2.86 5.30 -12.33
C GLU A 86 1.73 6.28 -12.71
N PRO A 87 2.04 7.44 -13.31
CA PRO A 87 1.04 8.41 -13.73
C PRO A 87 0.31 7.97 -15.01
N VAL A 88 -1.00 8.24 -15.05
CA VAL A 88 -1.84 8.09 -16.25
C VAL A 88 -2.12 9.48 -16.80
N ILE A 89 -1.51 9.78 -17.96
CA ILE A 89 -1.64 11.08 -18.61
C ILE A 89 -2.62 10.97 -19.78
N TYR A 90 -3.68 11.78 -19.74
CA TYR A 90 -4.68 11.90 -20.80
C TYR A 90 -4.66 13.34 -21.34
N GLN A 91 -4.43 13.50 -22.64
CA GLN A 91 -4.39 14.80 -23.32
C GLN A 91 -3.47 15.84 -22.64
N GLY A 92 -2.34 15.40 -22.10
CA GLY A 92 -1.34 16.27 -21.46
C GLY A 92 -1.57 16.56 -19.98
N GLU A 93 -2.59 15.95 -19.35
CA GLU A 93 -2.87 16.10 -17.92
C GLU A 93 -2.84 14.74 -17.21
N VAL A 94 -2.30 14.69 -15.99
CA VAL A 94 -2.42 13.52 -15.12
C VAL A 94 -3.87 13.41 -14.66
N VAL A 95 -4.56 12.33 -15.05
CA VAL A 95 -5.97 12.10 -14.72
C VAL A 95 -6.16 11.01 -13.66
N ALA A 96 -5.18 10.14 -13.49
CA ALA A 96 -5.19 9.02 -12.54
C ALA A 96 -3.75 8.54 -12.29
N LEU A 97 -3.59 7.64 -11.32
CA LEU A 97 -2.37 6.90 -11.08
C LEU A 97 -2.70 5.41 -11.07
N THR A 98 -1.82 4.59 -11.63
CA THR A 98 -1.83 3.15 -11.40
C THR A 98 -0.79 2.80 -10.35
N THR A 99 -1.18 1.98 -9.39
CA THR A 99 -0.30 1.60 -8.29
C THR A 99 -0.28 0.11 -8.08
N SER A 100 0.83 -0.38 -7.55
CA SER A 100 0.92 -1.74 -7.05
C SER A 100 1.81 -1.81 -5.83
N MET A 101 1.58 -2.81 -4.98
CA MET A 101 2.44 -3.18 -3.87
C MET A 101 2.76 -4.65 -4.01
N VAL A 102 4.02 -5.00 -3.81
CA VAL A 102 4.51 -6.39 -3.86
C VAL A 102 5.35 -6.64 -2.63
N HIS A 103 5.11 -7.77 -1.97
CA HIS A 103 6.03 -8.29 -0.97
C HIS A 103 7.22 -8.97 -1.66
N HIS A 104 8.37 -8.28 -1.67
CA HIS A 104 9.60 -8.78 -2.27
C HIS A 104 10.25 -9.86 -1.41
N SER A 105 10.95 -10.81 -2.06
CA SER A 105 11.54 -11.97 -1.38
C SER A 105 12.77 -11.65 -0.56
N ASP A 106 13.44 -10.54 -0.86
CA ASP A 106 14.63 -10.09 -0.15
C ASP A 106 14.80 -8.58 -0.31
N THR A 107 15.14 -7.91 0.79
CA THR A 107 15.49 -6.48 0.82
C THR A 107 16.89 -6.25 1.38
N GLY A 108 17.69 -7.32 1.51
CA GLY A 108 18.97 -7.29 2.21
C GLY A 108 18.83 -7.54 3.71
N GLY A 109 19.52 -6.73 4.52
CA GLY A 109 19.52 -6.89 5.97
C GLY A 109 20.43 -8.02 6.47
N ILE A 110 20.35 -8.34 7.76
CA ILE A 110 21.27 -9.27 8.43
C ILE A 110 20.94 -10.76 8.19
N THR A 111 19.73 -11.06 7.73
CA THR A 111 19.24 -12.42 7.46
C THR A 111 18.55 -12.48 6.09
N PRO A 112 18.53 -13.64 5.40
CA PRO A 112 17.64 -13.84 4.26
C PRO A 112 16.17 -13.70 4.70
N GLY A 113 15.39 -12.90 3.97
CA GLY A 113 14.00 -12.58 4.32
C GLY A 113 13.89 -11.66 5.56
N VAL A 114 12.70 -11.64 6.17
CA VAL A 114 12.42 -10.79 7.34
C VAL A 114 13.19 -11.27 8.57
N SER A 115 13.92 -10.35 9.20
CA SER A 115 14.70 -10.68 10.40
C SER A 115 13.81 -10.79 11.64
N THR A 116 14.01 -11.84 12.43
CA THR A 116 13.36 -12.00 13.75
C THR A 116 14.23 -11.53 14.91
N ARG A 117 15.41 -10.97 14.61
CA ARG A 117 16.43 -10.59 15.60
C ARG A 117 17.02 -9.20 15.36
N ALA A 118 16.52 -8.49 14.36
CA ALA A 118 16.95 -7.13 14.09
C ALA A 118 16.56 -6.23 15.27
N THR A 119 17.48 -5.38 15.68
CA THR A 119 17.26 -4.37 16.74
C THR A 119 17.29 -2.95 16.20
N SER A 120 17.33 -2.81 14.88
CA SER A 120 17.45 -1.55 14.16
C SER A 120 17.02 -1.74 12.72
N ILE A 121 16.31 -0.76 12.16
CA ILE A 121 15.87 -0.79 10.75
C ILE A 121 17.04 -1.01 9.77
N TYR A 122 18.24 -0.52 10.09
CA TYR A 122 19.44 -0.71 9.25
C TYR A 122 19.88 -2.18 9.15
N GLN A 123 19.36 -3.04 10.02
CA GLN A 123 19.57 -4.50 9.98
C GLN A 123 18.49 -5.21 9.17
N GLU A 124 17.41 -4.54 8.81
CA GLU A 124 16.24 -5.14 8.14
C GLU A 124 16.32 -5.02 6.61
N GLY A 125 17.14 -4.11 6.07
CA GLY A 125 17.41 -4.04 4.64
C GLY A 125 17.32 -2.63 4.06
N LEU A 126 17.03 -2.56 2.77
CA LEU A 126 16.88 -1.33 2.00
C LEU A 126 15.61 -0.59 2.42
N CYS A 127 15.83 0.56 3.07
CA CYS A 127 14.82 1.58 3.28
C CYS A 127 14.91 2.60 2.14
N LEU A 128 13.96 2.53 1.22
CA LEU A 128 13.85 3.37 0.03
C LEU A 128 12.91 4.53 0.34
N PRO A 129 13.41 5.79 0.33
CA PRO A 129 12.51 6.93 0.22
C PRO A 129 11.80 6.86 -1.15
N ALA A 130 10.86 7.78 -1.39
CA ALA A 130 10.28 7.91 -2.72
C ALA A 130 11.42 8.20 -3.72
N VAL A 131 11.61 7.32 -4.70
CA VAL A 131 12.61 7.49 -5.76
C VAL A 131 12.03 7.13 -7.11
N LYS A 132 12.53 7.79 -8.15
CA LYS A 132 12.20 7.48 -9.54
C LYS A 132 12.91 6.19 -9.96
N PHE A 133 12.13 5.17 -10.34
CA PHE A 133 12.58 3.88 -10.85
C PHE A 133 12.65 3.87 -12.39
N TYR A 134 11.67 4.48 -13.05
CA TYR A 134 11.69 4.77 -14.48
C TYR A 134 11.53 6.27 -14.74
N ASP A 135 12.30 6.79 -15.71
CA ASP A 135 12.27 8.17 -16.17
C ASP A 135 11.85 8.21 -17.65
N ALA A 136 10.64 8.70 -17.91
CA ALA A 136 10.03 8.75 -19.24
C ALA A 136 10.18 7.42 -20.03
N GLY A 137 9.86 6.30 -19.38
CA GLY A 137 9.92 4.97 -19.97
C GLY A 137 11.32 4.33 -20.01
N LYS A 138 12.35 4.98 -19.44
CA LYS A 138 13.71 4.43 -19.36
C LYS A 138 14.08 4.05 -17.92
N PRO A 139 14.69 2.88 -17.67
CA PRO A 139 15.09 2.50 -16.33
C PRO A 139 16.14 3.46 -15.77
N VAL A 140 15.94 3.92 -14.54
CA VAL A 140 16.93 4.69 -13.80
C VAL A 140 18.02 3.73 -13.32
N LYS A 141 19.05 3.56 -14.15
CA LYS A 141 20.09 2.53 -13.98
C LYS A 141 20.71 2.52 -12.59
N VAL A 142 20.99 3.70 -12.02
CA VAL A 142 21.63 3.79 -10.69
C VAL A 142 20.74 3.21 -9.59
N VAL A 143 19.42 3.40 -9.66
CA VAL A 143 18.48 2.84 -8.68
C VAL A 143 18.41 1.31 -8.82
N HIS A 144 18.35 0.80 -10.06
CA HIS A 144 18.39 -0.64 -10.34
C HIS A 144 19.69 -1.29 -9.83
N ASP A 145 20.83 -0.64 -10.08
CA ASP A 145 22.14 -1.13 -9.63
C ASP A 145 22.22 -1.14 -8.08
N ILE A 146 21.74 -0.09 -7.41
CA ILE A 146 21.73 -0.01 -5.94
C ILE A 146 20.87 -1.12 -5.36
N ILE A 147 19.63 -1.30 -5.85
CA ILE A 147 18.74 -2.37 -5.36
C ILE A 147 19.38 -3.73 -5.60
N GLY A 148 19.79 -4.01 -6.85
CA GLY A 148 20.38 -5.30 -7.24
C GLY A 148 21.68 -5.65 -6.50
N LYS A 149 22.41 -4.66 -5.98
CA LYS A 149 23.63 -4.90 -5.16
C LYS A 149 23.37 -5.13 -3.68
N ASN A 150 22.18 -4.78 -3.19
CA ASN A 150 21.85 -4.87 -1.77
C ASN A 150 20.85 -5.98 -1.44
N VAL A 151 20.44 -6.77 -2.44
CA VAL A 151 19.57 -7.94 -2.26
C VAL A 151 20.28 -9.23 -2.65
N ARG A 152 19.87 -10.34 -2.05
CA ARG A 152 20.45 -11.67 -2.28
C ARG A 152 20.00 -12.31 -3.59
N MET A 153 18.79 -11.98 -4.05
CA MET A 153 18.15 -12.55 -5.23
C MET A 153 17.79 -11.46 -6.26
N PRO A 154 18.80 -10.77 -6.84
CA PRO A 154 18.56 -9.59 -7.65
C PRO A 154 17.73 -9.84 -8.90
N GLU A 155 17.85 -11.01 -9.54
CA GLU A 155 17.03 -11.36 -10.71
C GLU A 155 15.54 -11.45 -10.34
N GLN A 156 15.21 -11.99 -9.17
CA GLN A 156 13.83 -12.09 -8.71
C GLN A 156 13.29 -10.73 -8.26
N VAL A 157 14.02 -10.00 -7.43
CA VAL A 157 13.58 -8.70 -6.91
C VAL A 157 13.42 -7.68 -8.03
N LEU A 158 14.42 -7.56 -8.92
CA LEU A 158 14.30 -6.66 -10.08
C LEU A 158 13.23 -7.16 -11.06
N GLY A 159 13.07 -8.48 -11.23
CA GLY A 159 12.00 -9.06 -12.06
C GLY A 159 10.60 -8.75 -11.53
N ASP A 160 10.39 -8.79 -10.22
CA ASP A 160 9.13 -8.41 -9.58
C ASP A 160 8.86 -6.91 -9.70
N LEU A 161 9.89 -6.05 -9.57
CA LEU A 161 9.76 -4.61 -9.83
C LEU A 161 9.39 -4.33 -11.30
N GLU A 162 10.00 -5.03 -12.25
CA GLU A 162 9.63 -4.95 -13.67
C GLU A 162 8.20 -5.45 -13.92
N ALA A 163 7.75 -6.48 -13.20
CA ALA A 163 6.36 -6.94 -13.23
C ALA A 163 5.39 -5.87 -12.70
N GLN A 164 5.78 -5.11 -11.67
CA GLN A 164 5.01 -3.95 -11.18
C GLN A 164 4.91 -2.85 -12.25
N VAL A 165 6.01 -2.53 -12.97
CA VAL A 165 5.98 -1.56 -14.10
C VAL A 165 5.08 -2.06 -15.23
N ALA A 166 5.16 -3.34 -15.59
CA ALA A 166 4.29 -3.92 -16.62
C ALA A 166 2.81 -3.86 -16.20
N THR A 167 2.54 -4.02 -14.90
CA THR A 167 1.21 -3.96 -14.31
C THR A 167 0.59 -2.58 -14.44
N GLY A 168 1.31 -1.52 -14.04
CA GLY A 168 0.81 -0.15 -14.19
C GLY A 168 0.63 0.25 -15.65
N ARG A 169 1.54 -0.16 -16.55
CA ARG A 169 1.37 0.02 -18.01
C ARG A 169 0.05 -0.59 -18.54
N VAL A 170 -0.31 -1.80 -18.12
CA VAL A 170 -1.59 -2.41 -18.50
C VAL A 170 -2.76 -1.63 -17.92
N GLY A 171 -2.68 -1.21 -16.66
CA GLY A 171 -3.71 -0.37 -16.03
C GLY A 171 -3.92 0.94 -16.78
N ARG A 172 -2.83 1.62 -17.13
CA ARG A 172 -2.81 2.86 -17.91
C ARG A 172 -3.51 2.66 -19.25
N THR A 173 -3.15 1.63 -20.02
CA THR A 173 -3.80 1.37 -21.32
C THR A 173 -5.32 1.20 -21.16
N ARG A 174 -5.77 0.41 -20.17
CA ARG A 174 -7.20 0.19 -19.93
C ARG A 174 -7.93 1.44 -19.46
N LEU A 175 -7.29 2.26 -18.63
CA LEU A 175 -7.87 3.54 -18.23
C LEU A 175 -8.01 4.48 -19.43
N LEU A 176 -6.97 4.61 -20.26
CA LEU A 176 -7.02 5.45 -21.45
C LEU A 176 -8.13 5.03 -22.42
N GLU A 177 -8.37 3.72 -22.60
CA GLU A 177 -9.52 3.21 -23.38
C GLU A 177 -10.87 3.72 -22.81
N VAL A 178 -11.03 3.73 -21.49
CA VAL A 178 -12.24 4.26 -20.82
C VAL A 178 -12.35 5.78 -21.00
N PHE A 179 -11.25 6.51 -20.87
CA PHE A 179 -11.23 7.96 -21.12
C PHE A 179 -11.55 8.31 -22.58
N ASP A 180 -11.06 7.53 -23.55
CA ASP A 180 -11.35 7.72 -24.97
C ASP A 180 -12.81 7.39 -25.32
N GLU A 181 -13.40 6.38 -24.70
CA GLU A 181 -14.79 5.97 -24.96
C GLU A 181 -15.81 6.94 -24.35
N TYR A 182 -15.60 7.34 -23.08
CA TYR A 182 -16.60 8.09 -22.31
C TYR A 182 -16.26 9.58 -22.15
N GLY A 183 -15.03 10.00 -22.44
CA GLY A 183 -14.58 11.37 -22.24
C GLY A 183 -14.19 11.68 -20.78
N LYS A 184 -13.25 12.61 -20.63
CA LYS A 184 -12.62 12.96 -19.35
C LYS A 184 -13.61 13.39 -18.28
N GLU A 185 -14.53 14.29 -18.62
CA GLU A 185 -15.46 14.88 -17.65
C GLU A 185 -16.38 13.81 -17.04
N ILE A 186 -16.85 12.86 -17.86
CA ILE A 186 -17.72 11.77 -17.41
C ILE A 186 -16.95 10.81 -16.52
N VAL A 187 -15.73 10.42 -16.90
CA VAL A 187 -14.92 9.47 -16.13
C VAL A 187 -14.53 10.06 -14.77
N LEU A 188 -14.06 11.31 -14.73
CA LEU A 188 -13.71 11.97 -13.47
C LEU A 188 -14.93 12.15 -12.54
N ALA A 189 -16.09 12.51 -13.10
CA ALA A 189 -17.33 12.59 -12.32
C ALA A 189 -17.76 11.22 -11.78
N ALA A 190 -17.56 10.15 -12.53
CA ALA A 190 -17.84 8.79 -12.07
C ALA A 190 -16.89 8.34 -10.95
N MET A 191 -15.61 8.71 -11.01
CA MET A 191 -14.65 8.44 -9.94
C MET A 191 -15.06 9.11 -8.62
N GLU A 192 -15.46 10.38 -8.66
CA GLU A 192 -15.94 11.10 -7.47
C GLU A 192 -17.23 10.47 -6.91
N GLN A 193 -18.20 10.14 -7.79
CA GLN A 193 -19.44 9.48 -7.37
C GLN A 193 -19.19 8.09 -6.76
N LEU A 194 -18.18 7.36 -7.21
CA LEU A 194 -17.80 6.07 -6.60
C LEU A 194 -17.27 6.24 -5.17
N LEU A 195 -16.51 7.31 -4.91
CA LEU A 195 -16.05 7.64 -3.56
C LEU A 195 -17.22 8.03 -2.66
N GLU A 196 -18.06 8.97 -3.10
CA GLU A 196 -19.25 9.41 -2.36
C GLU A 196 -20.21 8.25 -2.06
N HIS A 197 -20.37 7.32 -3.02
CA HIS A 197 -21.23 6.16 -2.85
C HIS A 197 -20.69 5.19 -1.79
N SER A 198 -19.39 4.88 -1.82
CA SER A 198 -18.77 4.02 -0.81
C SER A 198 -18.85 4.63 0.58
N GLU A 199 -18.57 5.94 0.71
CA GLU A 199 -18.64 6.63 1.99
C GLU A 199 -20.07 6.56 2.55
N ALA A 200 -21.08 6.86 1.72
CA ALA A 200 -22.47 6.82 2.14
C ALA A 200 -22.90 5.42 2.61
N LEU A 201 -22.49 4.37 1.90
CA LEU A 201 -22.79 2.98 2.30
C LEU A 201 -22.07 2.61 3.60
N THR A 202 -20.78 2.93 3.71
CA THR A 202 -19.98 2.63 4.90
C THR A 202 -20.56 3.33 6.13
N ARG A 203 -20.88 4.62 6.02
CA ARG A 203 -21.50 5.39 7.12
C ARG A 203 -22.86 4.83 7.52
N ALA A 204 -23.70 4.44 6.56
CA ALA A 204 -25.01 3.85 6.84
C ALA A 204 -24.92 2.53 7.62
N GLU A 205 -23.86 1.73 7.40
CA GLU A 205 -23.61 0.53 8.19
C GLU A 205 -23.03 0.85 9.58
N LEU A 206 -22.14 1.85 9.68
CA LEU A 206 -21.59 2.29 10.97
C LEU A 206 -22.67 2.84 11.91
N GLU A 207 -23.66 3.57 11.40
CA GLU A 207 -24.79 4.10 12.19
C GLU A 207 -25.65 3.01 12.85
N LYS A 208 -25.54 1.76 12.39
CA LYS A 208 -26.24 0.62 13.00
C LYS A 208 -25.53 0.11 14.27
N ILE A 209 -24.27 0.46 14.45
CA ILE A 209 -23.49 0.09 15.62
C ILE A 209 -23.84 1.07 16.75
N PRO A 210 -24.22 0.59 17.95
CA PRO A 210 -24.54 1.50 19.05
C PRO A 210 -23.38 2.43 19.41
N ASP A 211 -23.69 3.71 19.65
CA ASP A 211 -22.72 4.66 20.19
C ASP A 211 -22.12 4.14 21.50
N GLY A 212 -20.80 4.25 21.62
CA GLY A 212 -20.09 3.79 22.79
C GLY A 212 -18.59 3.61 22.56
N THR A 213 -17.89 3.27 23.64
CA THR A 213 -16.47 2.90 23.60
C THR A 213 -16.32 1.42 23.89
N TYR A 214 -15.70 0.71 22.97
CA TYR A 214 -15.41 -0.72 23.02
C TYR A 214 -13.90 -0.90 23.21
N SER A 215 -13.47 -1.73 24.15
CA SER A 215 -12.04 -1.92 24.42
C SER A 215 -11.64 -3.38 24.35
N PHE A 216 -10.45 -3.65 23.80
CA PHE A 216 -9.84 -4.98 23.79
C PHE A 216 -8.35 -4.88 24.13
N VAL A 217 -7.83 -5.90 24.80
CA VAL A 217 -6.41 -6.04 25.16
C VAL A 217 -5.98 -7.44 24.81
N ASP A 218 -4.88 -7.54 24.08
CA ASP A 218 -4.19 -8.79 23.79
C ASP A 218 -2.67 -8.63 23.96
N TYR A 219 -1.95 -9.74 23.81
CA TYR A 219 -0.52 -9.79 24.04
C TYR A 219 0.19 -10.67 23.01
N MET A 220 1.28 -10.16 22.44
CA MET A 220 2.28 -10.99 21.76
C MET A 220 3.27 -11.57 22.78
N ASP A 221 3.85 -12.71 22.47
CA ASP A 221 4.74 -13.43 23.41
C ASP A 221 6.04 -12.68 23.68
N ASN A 222 6.72 -12.16 22.64
CA ASN A 222 7.92 -11.33 22.73
C ASN A 222 8.28 -10.69 21.37
N ASP A 223 9.37 -9.91 21.35
CA ASP A 223 9.90 -9.25 20.15
C ASP A 223 11.05 -10.01 19.47
N GLY A 224 11.28 -11.28 19.80
CA GLY A 224 12.41 -12.08 19.29
C GLY A 224 13.79 -11.72 19.86
N VAL A 225 13.87 -10.69 20.72
CA VAL A 225 15.12 -10.19 21.32
C VAL A 225 15.04 -10.23 22.85
N ASP A 226 14.00 -9.64 23.43
CA ASP A 226 13.63 -9.71 24.85
C ASP A 226 12.58 -10.81 25.06
N LEU A 227 13.05 -12.07 25.07
CA LEU A 227 12.19 -13.27 25.01
C LEU A 227 11.24 -13.47 26.21
N GLU A 228 11.54 -12.83 27.34
CA GLU A 228 10.77 -12.93 28.58
C GLU A 228 9.71 -11.83 28.73
N GLN A 229 9.65 -10.88 27.80
CA GLN A 229 8.75 -9.73 27.86
C GLN A 229 7.64 -9.84 26.83
N ARG A 230 6.40 -10.01 27.31
CA ARG A 230 5.20 -9.92 26.47
C ARG A 230 4.94 -8.50 26.02
N ILE A 231 4.43 -8.34 24.80
CA ILE A 231 4.10 -7.05 24.19
C ILE A 231 2.59 -6.87 24.27
N LYS A 232 2.12 -5.86 25.01
CA LYS A 232 0.69 -5.57 25.13
C LYS A 232 0.21 -4.78 23.92
N ILE A 233 -0.89 -5.21 23.32
CA ILE A 233 -1.63 -4.47 22.30
C ILE A 233 -3.00 -4.15 22.88
N GLN A 234 -3.35 -2.87 22.95
CA GLN A 234 -4.62 -2.42 23.51
C GLN A 234 -5.25 -1.39 22.57
N VAL A 235 -6.53 -1.56 22.31
CA VAL A 235 -7.34 -0.63 21.52
C VAL A 235 -8.59 -0.23 22.28
N ALA A 236 -8.93 1.05 22.23
CA ALA A 236 -10.25 1.58 22.57
C ALA A 236 -10.87 2.19 21.32
N VAL A 237 -11.95 1.60 20.82
CA VAL A 237 -12.70 2.06 19.65
C VAL A 237 -13.93 2.81 20.14
N THR A 238 -14.00 4.10 19.87
CA THR A 238 -15.17 4.93 20.18
C THR A 238 -15.98 5.17 18.90
N ILE A 239 -17.26 4.86 18.96
CA ILE A 239 -18.23 5.06 17.87
C ILE A 239 -19.22 6.13 18.31
N LYS A 240 -19.45 7.10 17.42
CA LYS A 240 -20.44 8.16 17.61
C LYS A 240 -21.12 8.48 16.28
N GLY A 241 -22.35 8.03 16.09
CA GLY A 241 -23.01 8.04 14.79
C GLY A 241 -22.22 7.17 13.79
N SER A 242 -21.72 7.79 12.72
CA SER A 242 -20.84 7.12 11.74
C SER A 242 -19.35 7.44 11.94
N ASP A 243 -18.96 8.19 12.97
CA ASP A 243 -17.56 8.50 13.23
C ASP A 243 -16.92 7.44 14.14
N VAL A 244 -15.70 7.01 13.78
CA VAL A 244 -14.92 6.00 14.49
C VAL A 244 -13.57 6.57 14.90
N ILE A 245 -13.22 6.42 16.18
CA ILE A 245 -11.89 6.75 16.71
C ILE A 245 -11.29 5.48 17.32
N ALA A 246 -10.14 5.05 16.82
CA ALA A 246 -9.38 3.93 17.39
C ALA A 246 -8.14 4.45 18.13
N ASP A 247 -8.12 4.30 19.46
CA ASP A 247 -7.03 4.73 20.33
C ASP A 247 -6.18 3.53 20.78
N PHE A 248 -4.91 3.52 20.36
CA PHE A 248 -3.92 2.51 20.70
C PHE A 248 -2.92 2.94 21.77
N SER A 249 -3.10 4.12 22.38
CA SER A 249 -2.19 4.69 23.39
C SER A 249 -2.01 3.83 24.63
N GLY A 250 -2.92 2.87 24.87
CA GLY A 250 -2.79 1.86 25.91
C GLY A 250 -1.77 0.77 25.61
N SER A 251 -1.25 0.64 24.39
CA SER A 251 -0.31 -0.42 24.00
C SER A 251 1.08 -0.25 24.62
N SER A 252 1.90 -1.31 24.55
CA SER A 252 3.32 -1.22 24.92
C SER A 252 4.07 -0.19 24.06
N PRO A 253 5.14 0.43 24.58
CA PRO A 253 6.04 1.25 23.77
C PRO A 253 6.77 0.41 22.72
N GLN A 254 7.41 1.09 21.77
CA GLN A 254 8.28 0.48 20.76
C GLN A 254 9.26 -0.53 21.40
N THR A 255 9.35 -1.72 20.82
CA THR A 255 10.20 -2.81 21.30
C THR A 255 11.62 -2.71 20.77
N ARG A 256 12.56 -3.43 21.39
CA ARG A 256 13.95 -3.46 20.92
C ARG A 256 14.10 -4.32 19.67
N GLY A 257 13.40 -5.45 19.60
CA GLY A 257 13.33 -6.33 18.45
C GLY A 257 12.39 -5.82 17.35
N PRO A 258 12.25 -6.57 16.23
CA PRO A 258 11.60 -6.08 15.01
C PRO A 258 10.07 -6.17 15.04
N MET A 259 9.46 -6.48 16.19
CA MET A 259 8.01 -6.54 16.36
C MET A 259 7.41 -5.15 16.64
N ASN A 260 7.69 -4.21 15.73
CA ASN A 260 7.14 -2.86 15.72
C ASN A 260 6.17 -2.69 14.54
N CYS A 261 5.18 -1.83 14.70
CA CYS A 261 4.13 -1.63 13.69
C CYS A 261 4.17 -0.19 13.17
N SER A 262 4.23 0.00 11.85
CA SER A 262 4.16 1.33 11.26
C SER A 262 2.74 1.92 11.39
N PRO A 263 2.60 3.26 11.38
CA PRO A 263 1.28 3.89 11.33
C PRO A 263 0.43 3.42 10.15
N ALA A 264 1.05 3.12 8.99
CA ALA A 264 0.33 2.66 7.82
C ALA A 264 -0.24 1.26 7.98
N THR A 265 0.53 0.34 8.58
CA THR A 265 0.07 -0.99 8.95
C THR A 265 -1.11 -0.91 9.93
N MET A 266 -1.01 -0.05 10.95
CA MET A 266 -2.11 0.17 11.92
C MET A 266 -3.38 0.70 11.24
N PHE A 267 -3.23 1.70 10.38
CA PHE A 267 -4.34 2.27 9.62
C PHE A 267 -5.03 1.20 8.77
N SER A 268 -4.26 0.39 8.03
CA SER A 268 -4.83 -0.66 7.20
C SER A 268 -5.52 -1.78 7.98
N CYS A 269 -4.98 -2.18 9.13
CA CYS A 269 -5.65 -3.14 10.00
C CYS A 269 -7.02 -2.60 10.45
N MET A 270 -7.10 -1.31 10.77
CA MET A 270 -8.37 -0.68 11.14
C MET A 270 -9.33 -0.54 9.97
N THR A 271 -8.89 -0.08 8.80
CA THR A 271 -9.76 0.05 7.62
C THR A 271 -10.27 -1.31 7.16
N TYR A 272 -9.43 -2.35 7.17
CA TYR A 272 -9.86 -3.72 6.88
C TYR A 272 -10.89 -4.22 7.89
N THR A 273 -10.67 -3.98 9.18
CA THR A 273 -11.63 -4.37 10.23
C THR A 273 -12.98 -3.70 10.00
N LEU A 274 -12.98 -2.40 9.72
CA LEU A 274 -14.19 -1.64 9.39
C LEU A 274 -14.87 -2.21 8.15
N LYS A 275 -14.12 -2.44 7.07
CA LYS A 275 -14.63 -3.03 5.83
C LYS A 275 -15.35 -4.36 6.06
N VAL A 276 -14.79 -5.23 6.91
CA VAL A 276 -15.37 -6.54 7.21
C VAL A 276 -16.69 -6.41 7.98
N ILE A 277 -16.78 -5.48 8.93
CA ILE A 277 -17.99 -5.32 9.75
C ILE A 277 -19.09 -4.48 9.07
N THR A 278 -18.74 -3.61 8.11
CA THR A 278 -19.68 -2.73 7.39
C THR A 278 -20.20 -3.35 6.08
N GLY A 279 -20.25 -4.68 5.95
CA GLY A 279 -20.88 -5.31 4.77
C GLY A 279 -19.92 -5.80 3.68
N GLY A 280 -18.61 -5.81 3.93
CA GLY A 280 -17.66 -6.61 3.14
C GLY A 280 -17.69 -6.32 1.64
N ALA A 281 -18.03 -7.33 0.83
CA ALA A 281 -17.94 -7.30 -0.64
C ALA A 281 -18.98 -6.39 -1.33
N ASP A 282 -20.03 -5.96 -0.63
CA ASP A 282 -21.12 -5.17 -1.22
C ASP A 282 -20.80 -3.67 -1.32
N ILE A 283 -19.81 -3.20 -0.56
CA ILE A 283 -19.29 -1.84 -0.66
C ILE A 283 -18.07 -1.86 -1.59
N PRO A 284 -17.90 -0.91 -2.51
CA PRO A 284 -16.66 -0.81 -3.28
C PRO A 284 -15.42 -0.65 -2.38
N THR A 285 -14.27 -1.13 -2.84
CA THR A 285 -13.01 -0.98 -2.11
C THR A 285 -12.25 0.21 -2.68
N ASN A 286 -12.42 1.37 -2.03
CA ASN A 286 -11.85 2.65 -2.42
C ASN A 286 -11.70 3.55 -1.17
N ASP A 287 -11.37 4.83 -1.37
CA ASP A 287 -11.01 5.77 -0.31
C ASP A 287 -12.19 6.33 0.51
N GLY A 288 -13.43 6.18 0.01
CA GLY A 288 -14.65 6.71 0.63
C GLY A 288 -15.24 5.78 1.69
#